data_AF-A0A3M8ERG0-F1
#
_entry.id   AF-A0A3M8ERG0-F1
#
_cell.length_a   1.000
_cell.length_b   1.000
_cell.length_c   1.000
_cell.angle_alpha   90.00
_cell.angle_beta   90.00
_cell.angle_gamma   90.00
#
_symmetry.space_group_name_H-M   'P 1'
#
loop_
_entity.id
_entity.type
_entity.pdbx_description
1 polymer ?
#
loop_
_entity_poly.entity_id
_entity_poly.type
_entity_poly.pdbx_seq_one_letter_code
_entity_poly.pdbx_strand_id
1 'polypeptide(L)'
;AGRGDDPGRVIIQTLNPDHYALTHAATGSMEAFYDAELAFRQETGYPPFVHLAALYLTGTAAASVEREGQALAGRIRALRRETGGRVEILGPSPAPLVKLRGRFRWQLLLKALHRTPLHRLLARLRGAYTPPSGVRLQIDVDPVDLM
;
A
#
# COMPACT_ATOMS: atom_id res chain seq x y z
N ALA A 1 -1.27 -17.53 27.48
CA ALA A 1 -0.69 -18.77 26.89
C ALA A 1 0.79 -18.53 26.60
N GLY A 2 1.67 -19.40 27.10
CA GLY A 2 3.13 -19.38 26.83
C GLY A 2 3.98 -18.40 27.65
N ARG A 3 3.39 -17.61 28.55
CA ARG A 3 4.08 -16.65 29.44
C ARG A 3 3.68 -16.75 30.91
N GLY A 4 2.98 -17.83 31.27
CA GLY A 4 2.66 -18.18 32.65
C GLY A 4 3.21 -19.56 32.96
N ASP A 5 3.14 -19.97 34.22
CA ASP A 5 3.72 -21.24 34.68
C ASP A 5 3.01 -22.48 34.13
N ASP A 6 1.75 -22.34 33.71
CA ASP A 6 0.97 -23.42 33.11
C ASP A 6 1.20 -23.55 31.59
N PRO A 7 1.32 -24.79 31.08
CA PRO A 7 1.47 -25.04 29.65
C PRO A 7 0.22 -24.58 28.89
N GLY A 8 0.39 -23.55 28.06
CA GLY A 8 -0.66 -23.04 27.17
C GLY A 8 -0.65 -23.76 25.83
N ARG A 9 -1.83 -24.11 25.31
CA ARG A 9 -1.99 -24.62 23.94
C ARG A 9 -2.47 -23.49 23.02
N VAL A 10 -1.86 -23.39 21.84
CA VAL A 10 -2.30 -22.49 20.75
C VAL A 10 -2.69 -23.36 19.57
N ILE A 11 -3.86 -23.08 18.97
CA ILE A 11 -4.34 -23.78 17.77
C ILE A 11 -4.51 -22.73 16.68
N ILE A 12 -3.89 -22.98 15.52
CA ILE A 12 -4.04 -22.15 14.32
C ILE A 12 -4.89 -22.93 13.33
N GLN A 13 -6.02 -22.35 12.90
CA GLN A 13 -6.87 -22.91 11.87
C GLN A 13 -6.72 -22.08 10.59
N THR A 14 -6.26 -22.72 9.52
CA THR A 14 -5.95 -22.09 8.23
C THR A 14 -6.28 -23.03 7.09
N LEU A 15 -6.54 -22.47 5.91
CA LEU A 15 -6.68 -23.24 4.67
C LEU A 15 -5.32 -23.54 4.02
N ASN A 16 -4.25 -22.87 4.45
CA ASN A 16 -2.89 -23.06 3.93
C ASN A 16 -1.92 -23.36 5.08
N PRO A 17 -1.92 -24.61 5.61
CA PRO A 17 -1.10 -24.98 6.76
C PRO A 17 0.41 -24.95 6.48
N ASP A 18 0.79 -25.11 5.21
CA ASP A 18 2.20 -25.19 4.78
C ASP A 18 2.81 -23.81 4.44
N HIS A 19 2.07 -22.72 4.69
CA HIS A 19 2.60 -21.38 4.45
C HIS A 19 3.79 -21.10 5.37
N TYR A 20 4.93 -20.67 4.81
CA TYR A 20 6.20 -20.48 5.55
C TYR A 20 6.02 -19.70 6.86
N ALA A 21 5.21 -18.63 6.84
CA ALA A 21 4.91 -17.83 8.03
C ALA A 21 4.32 -18.65 9.19
N LEU A 22 3.44 -19.61 8.88
CA LEU A 22 2.80 -20.47 9.87
C LEU A 22 3.75 -21.58 10.34
N THR A 23 4.53 -22.16 9.43
CA THR A 23 5.55 -23.17 9.78
C THR A 23 6.61 -22.60 10.72
N HIS A 24 7.13 -21.40 10.43
CA HIS A 24 8.11 -20.73 11.29
C HIS A 24 7.50 -20.24 12.60
N ALA A 25 6.24 -19.76 12.60
CA ALA A 25 5.54 -19.40 13.82
C ALA A 25 5.32 -20.62 14.74
N ALA A 26 4.94 -21.78 14.18
CA ALA A 26 4.72 -23.01 14.94
C ALA A 26 6.00 -23.57 15.58
N THR A 27 7.16 -23.34 14.95
CA THR A 27 8.47 -23.77 15.44
C THR A 27 9.19 -22.72 16.29
N GLY A 28 8.62 -21.52 16.44
CA GLY A 28 9.22 -20.41 17.18
C GLY A 28 10.45 -19.78 16.50
N SER A 29 10.68 -20.09 15.23
CA SER A 29 11.88 -19.67 14.49
C SER A 29 11.69 -18.29 13.86
N MET A 30 11.80 -17.24 14.68
CA MET A 30 11.62 -15.85 14.23
C MET A 30 12.64 -15.41 13.16
N GLU A 31 13.91 -15.83 13.27
CA GLU A 31 14.95 -15.49 12.30
C GLU A 31 14.66 -16.09 10.92
N ALA A 32 14.33 -17.38 10.85
CA ALA A 32 13.99 -18.02 9.58
C ALA A 32 12.74 -17.40 8.92
N PHE A 33 11.75 -16.99 9.72
CA PHE A 33 10.62 -16.21 9.20
C PHE A 33 11.09 -14.88 8.60
N TYR A 34 11.95 -14.16 9.32
CA TYR A 34 12.45 -12.86 8.90
C TYR A 34 13.22 -12.96 7.57
N ASP A 35 14.10 -13.93 7.42
CA ASP A 35 14.89 -14.12 6.20
C ASP A 35 14.00 -14.46 4.99
N ALA A 36 13.02 -15.35 5.17
CA ALA A 36 12.07 -15.72 4.13
C ALA A 36 11.17 -14.53 3.72
N GLU A 37 10.66 -13.77 4.70
CA GLU A 37 9.84 -12.58 4.47
C GLU A 37 10.65 -11.51 3.73
N LEU A 38 11.91 -11.28 4.14
CA LEU A 38 12.76 -10.28 3.55
C LEU A 38 13.11 -10.61 2.09
N ALA A 39 13.44 -11.88 1.79
CA ALA A 39 13.65 -12.33 0.42
C ALA A 39 12.40 -12.11 -0.46
N PHE A 40 11.23 -12.51 0.02
CA PHE A 40 9.96 -12.31 -0.69
C PHE A 40 9.67 -10.83 -0.98
N ARG A 41 9.93 -9.94 -0.01
CA ARG A 41 9.74 -8.50 -0.20
C ARG A 41 10.75 -7.89 -1.16
N GLN A 42 11.98 -8.41 -1.20
CA GLN A 42 12.97 -7.97 -2.18
C GLN A 42 12.52 -8.33 -3.59
N GLU A 43 12.07 -9.56 -3.80
CA GLU A 43 11.61 -10.06 -5.10
C GLU A 43 10.35 -9.34 -5.60
N THR A 44 9.41 -9.04 -4.70
CA THR A 44 8.16 -8.35 -5.03
C THR A 44 8.29 -6.82 -5.01
N GLY A 45 9.45 -6.31 -4.62
CA GLY A 45 9.76 -4.88 -4.52
C GLY A 45 8.86 -4.19 -3.52
N TYR A 46 8.89 -4.60 -2.25
CA TYR A 46 8.21 -3.96 -1.12
C TYR A 46 9.21 -3.47 -0.07
N PRO A 47 8.82 -2.55 0.83
CA PRO A 47 9.69 -2.07 1.90
C PRO A 47 10.30 -3.22 2.72
N PRO A 48 11.61 -3.17 3.05
CA PRO A 48 12.45 -1.97 3.05
C PRO A 48 13.20 -1.66 1.73
N PHE A 49 13.03 -2.47 0.68
CA PHE A 49 13.81 -2.34 -0.57
C PHE A 49 13.34 -1.26 -1.52
N VAL A 50 12.08 -0.83 -1.37
CA VAL A 50 11.49 0.26 -2.15
C VAL A 50 10.79 1.23 -1.20
N HIS A 51 10.61 2.45 -1.70
CA HIS A 51 9.76 3.45 -1.09
C HIS A 51 8.38 3.45 -1.71
N LEU A 52 7.39 3.73 -0.86
CA LEU A 52 5.98 3.74 -1.23
C LEU A 52 5.38 5.12 -1.03
N ALA A 53 4.42 5.48 -1.86
CA ALA A 53 3.47 6.55 -1.56
C ALA A 53 2.06 6.12 -1.93
N ALA A 54 1.17 6.08 -0.95
CA ALA A 54 -0.23 5.73 -1.14
C ALA A 54 -1.05 7.01 -1.30
N LEU A 55 -1.86 7.07 -2.36
CA LEU A 55 -2.75 8.18 -2.64
C LEU A 55 -4.18 7.68 -2.50
N TYR A 56 -4.94 8.29 -1.60
CA TYR A 56 -6.32 7.92 -1.32
C TYR A 56 -7.27 9.03 -1.74
N LEU A 57 -8.23 8.70 -2.59
CA LEU A 57 -9.37 9.55 -2.93
C LEU A 57 -10.58 9.09 -2.11
N THR A 58 -11.22 10.03 -1.42
CA THR A 58 -12.42 9.74 -0.64
C THR A 58 -13.56 10.70 -0.96
N GLY A 59 -14.79 10.18 -1.05
CA GLY A 59 -15.98 10.98 -1.40
C GLY A 59 -17.28 10.27 -1.04
N THR A 60 -18.40 10.99 -1.05
CA THR A 60 -19.72 10.43 -0.73
C THR A 60 -20.39 9.73 -1.93
N ALA A 61 -19.95 10.05 -3.15
CA ALA A 61 -20.49 9.49 -4.39
C ALA A 61 -19.46 8.58 -5.07
N ALA A 62 -19.74 7.27 -5.11
CA ALA A 62 -18.82 6.26 -5.65
C ALA A 62 -18.31 6.58 -7.07
N ALA A 63 -19.24 6.85 -7.99
CA ALA A 63 -18.91 7.16 -9.39
C ALA A 63 -18.01 8.41 -9.53
N SER A 64 -18.17 9.39 -8.64
CA SER A 64 -17.31 10.58 -8.64
C SER A 64 -15.89 10.22 -8.20
N VAL A 65 -15.75 9.46 -7.10
CA VAL A 65 -14.43 9.05 -6.57
C VAL A 65 -13.68 8.15 -7.55
N GLU A 66 -14.38 7.21 -8.19
CA GLU A 66 -13.78 6.32 -9.19
C GLU A 66 -13.29 7.11 -10.42
N ARG A 67 -14.13 8.00 -10.96
CA ARG A 67 -13.76 8.85 -12.10
C ARG A 67 -12.55 9.72 -11.76
N GLU A 68 -12.51 10.31 -10.56
CA GLU A 68 -11.34 11.06 -10.09
C GLU A 68 -10.11 10.18 -9.91
N GLY A 69 -10.28 8.92 -9.50
CA GLY A 69 -9.19 7.93 -9.45
C GLY A 69 -8.56 7.70 -10.82
N GLN A 70 -9.38 7.55 -11.85
CA GLN A 70 -8.90 7.41 -13.23
C GLN A 70 -8.22 8.68 -13.75
N ALA A 71 -8.80 9.85 -13.47
CA ALA A 71 -8.23 11.14 -13.86
C ALA A 71 -6.87 11.38 -13.19
N LEU A 72 -6.77 11.11 -11.89
CA LEU A 72 -5.54 11.21 -11.11
C LEU A 72 -4.46 10.27 -11.65
N ALA A 73 -4.82 9.02 -11.97
CA ALA A 73 -3.89 8.06 -12.59
C ALA A 73 -3.33 8.57 -13.92
N GLY A 74 -4.20 9.10 -14.79
CA GLY A 74 -3.80 9.71 -16.06
C GLY A 74 -2.82 10.88 -15.85
N ARG A 75 -3.12 11.75 -14.88
CA ARG A 75 -2.28 12.91 -14.55
C ARG A 75 -0.91 12.48 -14.02
N ILE A 76 -0.86 11.51 -13.11
CA ILE A 76 0.41 10.99 -12.56
C ILE A 76 1.25 10.33 -13.65
N ARG A 77 0.64 9.56 -14.57
CA ARG A 77 1.35 8.97 -15.71
C ARG A 77 1.92 10.02 -16.66
N ALA A 78 1.22 11.13 -16.87
CA ALA A 78 1.73 12.26 -17.64
C ALA A 78 2.93 12.92 -16.93
N LEU A 79 2.77 13.30 -15.67
CA LEU A 79 3.83 13.95 -14.88
C LEU A 79 5.08 13.07 -14.72
N ARG A 80 4.92 11.75 -14.58
CA ARG A 80 6.04 10.80 -14.53
C ARG A 80 6.92 10.87 -15.77
N ARG A 81 6.32 11.08 -16.96
CA ARG A 81 7.08 11.23 -18.21
C ARG A 81 7.92 12.52 -18.22
N GLU A 82 7.43 13.57 -17.57
CA GLU A 82 8.11 14.87 -17.49
C GLU A 82 9.23 14.89 -16.42
N THR A 83 9.00 14.28 -15.27
CA THR A 83 9.92 14.37 -14.12
C THR A 83 11.15 13.46 -14.24
N GLY A 84 11.09 12.46 -15.13
CA GLY A 84 12.11 11.44 -15.28
C GLY A 84 12.20 10.50 -14.08
N GLY A 85 12.73 9.30 -14.31
CA GLY A 85 12.90 8.26 -13.28
C GLY A 85 11.89 7.13 -13.35
N ARG A 86 12.19 6.04 -12.64
CA ARG A 86 11.37 4.82 -12.59
C ARG A 86 10.47 4.85 -11.35
N VAL A 87 9.26 5.38 -11.52
CA VAL A 87 8.17 5.24 -10.54
C VAL A 87 7.13 4.29 -11.13
N GLU A 88 6.93 3.16 -10.46
CA GLU A 88 5.85 2.22 -10.73
C GLU A 88 4.54 2.78 -10.17
N ILE A 89 3.45 2.61 -10.91
CA ILE A 89 2.13 3.11 -10.55
C ILE A 89 1.19 1.92 -10.56
N LEU A 90 0.69 1.54 -9.38
CA LEU A 90 -0.32 0.49 -9.21
C LEU A 90 -1.69 1.12 -8.99
N GLY A 91 -2.70 0.51 -9.59
CA GLY A 91 -4.05 1.06 -9.66
C GLY A 91 -4.27 1.99 -10.87
N PRO A 92 -5.33 2.81 -10.84
CA PRO A 92 -6.20 3.09 -9.69
C PRO A 92 -7.13 1.91 -9.39
N SER A 93 -7.41 1.64 -8.12
CA SER A 93 -8.29 0.55 -7.68
C SER A 93 -9.11 0.95 -6.46
N PRO A 94 -10.21 0.24 -6.14
CA PRO A 94 -10.86 0.38 -4.85
C PRO A 94 -9.86 0.19 -3.72
N ALA A 95 -9.97 0.98 -2.64
CA ALA A 95 -9.20 0.71 -1.43
C ALA A 95 -9.68 -0.62 -0.80
N PRO A 96 -8.84 -1.33 0.00
CA PRO A 96 -9.22 -2.63 0.57
C PRO A 96 -10.54 -2.53 1.36
N LEU A 97 -10.74 -1.42 2.08
CA LEU A 97 -12.03 -1.01 2.61
C LEU A 97 -12.69 0.01 1.68
N VAL A 98 -13.51 -0.49 0.76
CA VAL A 98 -14.15 0.31 -0.31
C VAL A 98 -15.04 1.44 0.23
N LYS A 99 -15.70 1.23 1.37
CA LYS A 99 -16.56 2.24 2.01
C LYS A 99 -16.30 2.30 3.51
N LEU A 100 -15.98 3.50 4.01
CA LEU A 100 -15.73 3.75 5.43
C LEU A 100 -16.50 5.00 5.86
N ARG A 101 -17.32 4.88 6.93
CA ARG A 101 -18.12 5.98 7.49
C ARG A 101 -18.91 6.75 6.42
N GLY A 102 -19.57 6.02 5.52
CA GLY A 102 -20.40 6.60 4.45
C GLY A 102 -19.62 7.16 3.25
N ARG A 103 -18.28 7.11 3.25
CA ARG A 103 -17.44 7.60 2.15
C ARG A 103 -16.81 6.44 1.38
N PHE A 104 -16.86 6.50 0.06
CA PHE A 104 -16.17 5.60 -0.83
C PHE A 104 -14.68 5.96 -0.92
N ARG A 105 -13.82 4.95 -1.03
CA ARG A 105 -12.37 5.07 -1.06
C ARG A 105 -11.80 4.42 -2.33
N TRP A 106 -10.96 5.18 -3.03
CA TRP A 106 -10.18 4.70 -4.17
C TRP A 106 -8.71 5.03 -3.92
N GLN A 107 -7.81 4.24 -4.48
CA GLN A 107 -6.40 4.39 -4.21
C GLN A 107 -5.50 4.21 -5.43
N LEU A 108 -4.31 4.80 -5.34
CA LEU A 108 -3.16 4.49 -6.16
C LEU A 108 -1.97 4.24 -5.24
N LEU A 109 -1.11 3.30 -5.62
CA LEU A 109 0.15 3.06 -4.92
C LEU A 109 1.31 3.35 -5.86
N LEU A 110 2.20 4.25 -5.45
CA LEU A 110 3.42 4.59 -6.16
C LEU A 110 4.59 3.85 -5.52
N LYS A 111 5.44 3.21 -6.32
CA LYS A 111 6.63 2.49 -5.86
C LYS A 111 7.88 3.02 -6.56
N ALA A 112 8.97 3.21 -5.81
CA ALA A 112 10.26 3.57 -6.40
C ALA A 112 11.43 3.07 -5.56
N LEU A 113 12.54 2.73 -6.20
CA LEU A 113 13.79 2.32 -5.51
C LEU A 113 14.37 3.44 -4.62
N HIS A 114 14.09 4.70 -4.94
CA HIS A 114 14.59 5.85 -4.21
C HIS A 114 13.45 6.83 -3.90
N ARG A 115 13.57 7.57 -2.79
CA ARG A 115 12.60 8.61 -2.39
C ARG A 115 12.56 9.79 -3.37
N THR A 116 13.69 10.15 -3.97
CA THR A 116 13.82 11.34 -4.81
C THR A 116 12.85 11.38 -5.99
N PRO A 117 12.71 10.32 -6.82
CA PRO A 117 11.68 10.27 -7.86
C PRO A 117 10.25 10.43 -7.34
N LEU A 118 9.89 9.80 -6.21
CA LEU A 118 8.57 9.94 -5.60
C LEU A 118 8.33 11.39 -5.17
N HIS A 119 9.25 11.98 -4.41
CA HIS A 119 9.12 13.35 -3.92
C HIS A 119 8.99 14.34 -5.08
N ARG A 120 9.79 14.18 -6.15
CA ARG A 120 9.70 15.02 -7.34
C ARG A 120 8.33 14.93 -8.01
N LEU A 121 7.82 13.71 -8.17
CA LEU A 121 6.50 13.46 -8.78
C LEU A 121 5.37 14.03 -7.92
N LEU A 122 5.39 13.79 -6.61
CA LEU A 122 4.39 14.30 -5.65
C LEU A 122 4.42 15.84 -5.56
N ALA A 123 5.60 16.45 -5.59
CA ALA A 123 5.74 17.90 -5.61
C ALA A 123 5.10 18.52 -6.86
N ARG A 124 5.30 17.91 -8.04
CA ARG A 124 4.65 18.37 -9.28
C ARG A 124 3.15 18.13 -9.24
N LEU A 125 2.70 16.98 -8.74
CA LEU A 125 1.28 16.66 -8.60
C LEU A 125 0.54 17.70 -7.76
N ARG A 126 1.13 18.14 -6.63
CA ARG A 126 0.53 19.12 -5.73
C ARG A 126 0.19 20.45 -6.39
N GLY A 127 0.97 20.89 -7.38
CA GLY A 127 0.67 22.10 -8.17
C GLY A 127 -0.20 21.84 -9.41
N ALA A 128 -0.31 20.58 -9.83
CA ALA A 128 -0.89 20.19 -11.11
C ALA A 128 -2.27 19.51 -11.00
N TYR A 129 -2.74 19.23 -9.78
CA TYR A 129 -4.01 18.57 -9.50
C TYR A 129 -4.65 19.16 -8.24
N THR A 130 -5.90 19.58 -8.38
CA THR A 130 -6.77 19.98 -7.27
C THR A 130 -8.00 19.08 -7.30
N PRO A 131 -8.29 18.32 -6.22
CA PRO A 131 -9.48 17.47 -6.21
C PRO A 131 -10.75 18.31 -6.31
N PRO A 132 -11.79 17.84 -7.03
CA PRO A 132 -13.04 18.55 -7.13
C PRO A 132 -13.81 18.56 -5.80
N SER A 133 -14.81 19.43 -5.70
CA SER A 133 -15.69 19.49 -4.52
C SER A 133 -16.31 18.13 -4.20
N GLY A 134 -16.31 17.77 -2.91
CA GLY A 134 -16.83 16.49 -2.43
C GLY A 134 -15.85 15.31 -2.47
N VAL A 135 -14.73 15.44 -3.19
CA VAL A 135 -13.63 14.47 -3.22
C VAL A 135 -12.43 15.03 -2.46
N ARG A 136 -11.81 14.20 -1.63
CA ARG A 136 -10.58 14.55 -0.89
C ARG A 136 -9.47 13.63 -1.33
N LEU A 137 -8.31 14.20 -1.67
CA LEU A 137 -7.06 13.49 -1.87
C LEU A 137 -6.24 13.52 -0.57
N GLN A 138 -5.84 12.35 -0.09
CA GLN A 138 -4.84 12.17 0.96
C GLN A 138 -3.63 11.47 0.36
N ILE A 139 -2.43 11.88 0.74
CA ILE A 139 -1.17 11.27 0.31
C ILE A 139 -0.44 10.84 1.56
N ASP A 140 -0.10 9.56 1.65
CA ASP A 140 0.68 8.96 2.71
C ASP A 140 2.02 8.49 2.14
N VAL A 141 3.13 8.93 2.73
CA VAL A 141 4.49 8.65 2.25
C VAL A 141 5.13 7.66 3.21
N ASP A 142 5.64 6.56 2.64
CA ASP A 142 6.09 5.38 3.38
C ASP A 142 5.02 4.86 4.37
N PRO A 143 3.81 4.54 3.87
CA PRO A 143 2.73 4.03 4.71
C PRO A 143 3.16 2.76 5.45
N VAL A 144 2.80 2.68 6.74
CA VAL A 144 3.01 1.50 7.58
C VAL A 144 1.96 0.42 7.28
N ASP A 145 0.75 0.85 6.91
CA ASP A 145 -0.38 -0.01 6.55
C ASP A 145 -1.06 0.56 5.29
N LEU A 146 -1.57 -0.32 4.44
CA LEU A 146 -2.29 0.03 3.21
C LEU A 146 -3.82 -0.13 3.34
N MET A 147 -4.34 -0.51 4.52
CA MET A 147 -5.77 -0.71 4.82
C MET A 147 -6.56 0.59 5.05
#